data_AF-A0A2E0ZVY8-F1
#
_entry.id   AF-A0A2E0ZVY8-F1
#
_cell.length_a   1.000
_cell.length_b   1.000
_cell.length_c   1.000
_cell.angle_alpha   90.00
_cell.angle_beta   90.00
_cell.angle_gamma   90.00
#
_symmetry.space_group_name_H-M   'P 1'
#
loop_
_entity.id
_entity.type
_entity.pdbx_description
1 polymer ?
#
loop_
_entity_poly.entity_id
_entity_poly.type
_entity_poly.pdbx_seq_one_letter_code
_entity_poly.pdbx_strand_id
1 'polypeptide(L)'
;MQFKVDGFKVFCSNGSGALRVGQSAVIFIHGAGLDHTTFALPARYFARHQYNVYALDLPGHGRSAGAPLTSITEMANWIQHVIDELEILQPAIVGHSMGSLIALQFAASFPNQLRSLVLMGTSIPMPVSDPLLNAAQKNHHDAIDMSNIWSHSRIAQLGGNENPGVSMLMTGQRLLESADKNVLFTDLTACNKFTGSLELAKKVAVETLVLIGQQDQMTAPVKALEVANAIPTCRVQTLSPCGHAMLSEQPNAVLDALTTII
;
A
#
# COMPACT_ATOMS: atom_id res chain seq x y z
N MET A 1 -9.44 -14.41 -5.96
CA MET A 1 -8.96 -15.80 -6.03
C MET A 1 -8.29 -16.19 -4.71
N GLN A 2 -8.09 -17.49 -4.50
CA GLN A 2 -7.36 -18.03 -3.35
C GLN A 2 -6.29 -18.99 -3.85
N PHE A 3 -5.13 -18.97 -3.20
CA PHE A 3 -3.98 -19.84 -3.48
C PHE A 3 -3.22 -20.09 -2.17
N LYS A 4 -2.06 -20.75 -2.22
CA LYS A 4 -1.25 -21.02 -1.04
C LYS A 4 0.16 -20.46 -1.22
N VAL A 5 0.70 -19.85 -0.17
CA VAL A 5 2.11 -19.43 -0.10
C VAL A 5 2.61 -19.83 1.28
N ASP A 6 3.80 -20.44 1.35
CA ASP A 6 4.40 -20.92 2.59
C ASP A 6 3.45 -21.80 3.44
N GLY A 7 2.58 -22.57 2.78
CA GLY A 7 1.60 -23.44 3.42
C GLY A 7 0.32 -22.75 3.94
N PHE A 8 0.22 -21.41 3.86
CA PHE A 8 -0.95 -20.65 4.28
C PHE A 8 -1.86 -20.28 3.11
N LYS A 9 -3.17 -20.22 3.36
CA LYS A 9 -4.15 -19.72 2.38
C LYS A 9 -3.97 -18.22 2.20
N VAL A 10 -3.76 -17.78 0.97
CA VAL A 10 -3.65 -16.37 0.58
C VAL A 10 -4.87 -15.97 -0.22
N PHE A 11 -5.43 -14.80 0.09
CA PHE A 11 -6.47 -14.17 -0.71
C PHE A 11 -5.90 -13.05 -1.56
N CYS A 12 -6.45 -12.93 -2.76
CA CYS A 12 -6.16 -11.83 -3.65
C CYS A 12 -7.42 -11.45 -4.46
N SER A 13 -7.73 -10.17 -4.56
CA SER A 13 -8.75 -9.67 -5.48
C SER A 13 -8.15 -9.39 -6.86
N ASN A 14 -8.83 -9.85 -7.90
CA ASN A 14 -8.44 -9.65 -9.30
C ASN A 14 -9.26 -8.56 -10.01
N GLY A 15 -9.88 -7.65 -9.25
CA GLY A 15 -10.70 -6.57 -9.83
C GLY A 15 -11.95 -7.06 -10.57
N SER A 16 -12.39 -8.30 -10.32
CA SER A 16 -13.42 -9.02 -11.09
C SER A 16 -13.00 -9.40 -12.53
N GLY A 17 -11.70 -9.36 -12.83
CA GLY A 17 -11.13 -9.83 -14.09
C GLY A 17 -10.88 -11.34 -14.10
N ALA A 18 -10.51 -11.88 -15.26
CA ALA A 18 -9.97 -13.23 -15.39
C ALA A 18 -8.47 -13.12 -15.68
N LEU A 19 -7.66 -13.99 -15.06
CA LEU A 19 -6.24 -14.04 -15.35
C LEU A 19 -5.99 -14.70 -16.72
N ARG A 20 -5.10 -14.12 -17.52
CA ARG A 20 -4.74 -14.65 -18.85
C ARG A 20 -3.24 -14.69 -19.05
N VAL A 21 -2.77 -15.76 -19.66
CA VAL A 21 -1.36 -15.90 -20.07
C VAL A 21 -0.99 -14.78 -21.04
N GLY A 22 0.20 -14.19 -20.84
CA GLY A 22 0.73 -13.12 -21.69
C GLY A 22 0.21 -11.71 -21.38
N GLN A 23 -0.70 -11.53 -20.42
CA GLN A 23 -1.12 -10.21 -19.96
C GLN A 23 -0.17 -9.64 -18.89
N SER A 24 0.14 -8.35 -18.99
CA SER A 24 0.91 -7.61 -17.99
C SER A 24 0.24 -7.67 -16.62
N ALA A 25 1.04 -7.86 -15.57
CA ALA A 25 0.54 -8.01 -14.21
C ALA A 25 0.67 -6.72 -13.39
N VAL A 26 -0.23 -6.47 -12.45
CA VAL A 26 -0.09 -5.43 -11.44
C VAL A 26 -0.37 -6.00 -10.05
N ILE A 27 0.56 -5.79 -9.12
CA ILE A 27 0.41 -6.19 -7.72
C ILE A 27 0.15 -4.93 -6.89
N PHE A 28 -0.92 -4.96 -6.09
CA PHE A 28 -1.24 -3.91 -5.13
C PHE A 28 -1.00 -4.41 -3.69
N ILE A 29 -0.29 -3.61 -2.90
CA ILE A 29 0.13 -3.91 -1.53
C ILE A 29 -0.44 -2.84 -0.59
N HIS A 30 -1.30 -3.26 0.35
CA HIS A 30 -2.03 -2.36 1.25
C HIS A 30 -1.16 -1.80 2.39
N GLY A 31 -1.69 -0.78 3.07
CA GLY A 31 -1.12 -0.18 4.28
C GLY A 31 -1.40 -0.96 5.56
N ALA A 32 -0.88 -0.45 6.68
CA ALA A 32 -1.02 -1.07 8.01
C ALA A 32 -2.48 -1.19 8.45
N GLY A 33 -2.91 -2.38 8.88
CA GLY A 33 -4.27 -2.65 9.34
C GLY A 33 -5.34 -2.60 8.24
N LEU A 34 -4.95 -2.50 6.97
CA LEU A 34 -5.86 -2.44 5.82
C LEU A 34 -5.89 -3.78 5.08
N ASP A 35 -6.62 -3.85 3.97
CA ASP A 35 -6.68 -5.03 3.11
C ASP A 35 -6.84 -4.65 1.62
N HIS A 36 -7.01 -5.65 0.75
CA HIS A 36 -7.19 -5.49 -0.69
C HIS A 36 -8.33 -4.53 -1.10
N THR A 37 -9.33 -4.31 -0.24
CA THR A 37 -10.52 -3.50 -0.58
C THR A 37 -10.16 -2.03 -0.82
N THR A 38 -9.05 -1.56 -0.25
CA THR A 38 -8.47 -0.24 -0.51
C THR A 38 -8.20 0.04 -1.99
N PHE A 39 -7.90 -1.01 -2.76
CA PHE A 39 -7.61 -0.91 -4.20
C PHE A 39 -8.81 -1.22 -5.09
N ALA A 40 -10.04 -1.25 -4.56
CA ALA A 40 -11.23 -1.66 -5.32
C ALA A 40 -11.37 -0.95 -6.68
N LEU A 41 -11.16 0.36 -6.73
CA LEU A 41 -11.28 1.17 -7.94
C LEU A 41 -10.15 0.90 -8.96
N PRO A 42 -8.85 1.07 -8.61
CA PRO A 42 -7.76 0.80 -9.56
C PRO A 42 -7.74 -0.67 -9.99
N ALA A 43 -7.96 -1.62 -9.07
CA ALA A 43 -8.01 -3.05 -9.42
C ALA A 43 -9.08 -3.32 -10.48
N ARG A 44 -10.26 -2.72 -10.33
CA ARG A 44 -11.37 -2.88 -11.28
C ARG A 44 -11.11 -2.23 -12.63
N TYR A 45 -10.38 -1.10 -12.65
CA TYR A 45 -9.96 -0.44 -13.89
C TYR A 45 -8.96 -1.31 -14.65
N PHE A 46 -7.85 -1.71 -14.04
CA PHE A 46 -6.80 -2.46 -14.74
C PHE A 46 -7.29 -3.83 -15.22
N ALA A 47 -8.17 -4.49 -14.46
CA ALA A 47 -8.81 -5.73 -14.88
C ALA A 47 -9.66 -5.56 -16.17
N ARG A 48 -10.34 -4.42 -16.33
CA ARG A 48 -11.09 -4.08 -17.55
C ARG A 48 -10.19 -3.68 -18.71
N HIS A 49 -8.97 -3.25 -18.42
CA HIS A 49 -7.96 -2.85 -19.39
C HIS A 49 -6.93 -3.95 -19.65
N GLN A 50 -7.33 -5.22 -19.48
CA GLN A 50 -6.55 -6.39 -19.91
C GLN A 50 -5.24 -6.62 -19.13
N TYR A 51 -5.18 -6.19 -17.86
CA TYR A 51 -4.10 -6.56 -16.95
C TYR A 51 -4.50 -7.73 -16.03
N ASN A 52 -3.52 -8.55 -15.70
CA ASN A 52 -3.60 -9.50 -14.59
C ASN A 52 -3.47 -8.74 -13.27
N VAL A 53 -4.57 -8.56 -12.55
CA VAL A 53 -4.60 -7.77 -11.32
C VAL A 53 -4.45 -8.66 -10.10
N TYR A 54 -3.57 -8.25 -9.19
CA TYR A 54 -3.33 -8.92 -7.92
C TYR A 54 -3.36 -7.91 -6.75
N ALA A 55 -4.56 -7.59 -6.23
CA ALA A 55 -4.68 -6.86 -4.96
C ALA A 55 -4.63 -7.87 -3.81
N LEU A 56 -3.47 -7.96 -3.15
CA LEU A 56 -3.18 -8.99 -2.16
C LEU A 56 -3.72 -8.61 -0.78
N ASP A 57 -4.17 -9.61 -0.03
CA ASP A 57 -4.22 -9.52 1.42
C ASP A 57 -2.93 -10.14 1.98
N LEU A 58 -2.13 -9.36 2.71
CA LEU A 58 -0.94 -9.86 3.40
C LEU A 58 -1.31 -10.94 4.44
N PRO A 59 -0.36 -11.78 4.90
CA PRO A 59 -0.63 -12.75 5.97
C PRO A 59 -1.31 -12.10 7.18
N GLY A 60 -2.35 -12.72 7.72
CA GLY A 60 -3.13 -12.18 8.84
C GLY A 60 -4.09 -11.02 8.50
N HIS A 61 -4.20 -10.61 7.23
CA HIS A 61 -5.07 -9.51 6.80
C HIS A 61 -6.26 -10.00 5.99
N GLY A 62 -7.36 -9.24 6.05
CA GLY A 62 -8.57 -9.45 5.24
C GLY A 62 -9.02 -10.91 5.24
N ARG A 63 -8.83 -11.59 4.10
CA ARG A 63 -9.25 -12.98 3.87
C ARG A 63 -8.09 -13.98 3.81
N SER A 64 -6.85 -13.51 3.96
CA SER A 64 -5.65 -14.35 4.07
C SER A 64 -5.56 -14.99 5.45
N ALA A 65 -4.98 -16.19 5.51
CA ALA A 65 -4.69 -16.88 6.75
C ALA A 65 -3.29 -16.52 7.28
N GLY A 66 -2.88 -17.14 8.38
CA GLY A 66 -1.56 -16.93 9.00
C GLY A 66 -1.56 -15.77 10.00
N ALA A 67 -0.38 -15.55 10.59
CA ALA A 67 -0.14 -14.40 11.46
C ALA A 67 0.43 -13.23 10.64
N PRO A 68 0.19 -11.98 11.05
CA PRO A 68 0.85 -10.83 10.43
C PRO A 68 2.38 -10.96 10.56
N LEU A 69 3.08 -10.71 9.45
CA LEU A 69 4.55 -10.69 9.41
C LEU A 69 5.08 -9.49 10.19
N THR A 70 6.29 -9.59 10.73
CA THR A 70 6.75 -8.65 11.78
C THR A 70 7.76 -7.63 11.30
N SER A 71 8.19 -7.71 10.04
CA SER A 71 9.11 -6.76 9.43
C SER A 71 8.82 -6.52 7.96
N ILE A 72 9.17 -5.33 7.47
CA ILE A 72 9.07 -4.95 6.05
C ILE A 72 9.87 -5.92 5.15
N THR A 73 11.04 -6.39 5.62
CA THR A 73 11.88 -7.33 4.88
C THR A 73 11.20 -8.70 4.74
N GLU A 74 10.59 -9.22 5.80
CA GLU A 74 9.80 -10.47 5.73
C GLU A 74 8.63 -10.32 4.75
N MET A 75 7.92 -9.20 4.81
CA MET A 75 6.81 -8.92 3.90
C MET A 75 7.28 -8.82 2.45
N ALA A 76 8.42 -8.18 2.17
CA ALA A 76 8.98 -8.09 0.82
C ALA A 76 9.42 -9.45 0.28
N ASN A 77 10.03 -10.30 1.10
CA ASN A 77 10.36 -11.68 0.72
C ASN A 77 9.10 -12.51 0.46
N TRP A 78 8.05 -12.31 1.25
CA TRP A 78 6.77 -12.98 1.03
C TRP A 78 6.13 -12.57 -0.31
N ILE A 79 6.26 -11.31 -0.74
CA ILE A 79 5.84 -10.88 -2.09
C ILE A 79 6.62 -11.63 -3.18
N GLN A 80 7.93 -11.91 -2.98
CA GLN A 80 8.68 -12.74 -3.92
C GLN A 80 8.12 -14.18 -3.97
N HIS A 81 7.77 -14.79 -2.84
CA HIS A 81 7.15 -16.11 -2.84
C HIS A 81 5.78 -16.12 -3.54
N VAL A 82 4.98 -15.04 -3.42
CA VAL A 82 3.74 -14.88 -4.18
C VAL A 82 4.02 -14.82 -5.69
N ILE A 83 5.03 -14.07 -6.11
CA ILE A 83 5.45 -13.96 -7.51
C ILE A 83 5.89 -15.31 -8.06
N ASP A 84 6.67 -16.07 -7.31
CA ASP A 84 7.17 -17.39 -7.70
C ASP A 84 6.02 -18.41 -7.82
N GLU A 85 5.15 -18.49 -6.80
CA GLU A 85 4.00 -19.42 -6.78
C GLU A 85 3.02 -19.18 -7.93
N LEU A 86 2.81 -17.91 -8.29
CA LEU A 86 1.87 -17.52 -9.35
C LEU A 86 2.57 -17.34 -10.71
N GLU A 87 3.88 -17.61 -10.80
CA GLU A 87 4.70 -17.47 -12.00
C GLU A 87 4.55 -16.09 -12.66
N ILE A 88 4.49 -15.02 -11.86
CA ILE A 88 4.23 -13.66 -12.34
C ILE A 88 5.52 -13.07 -12.92
N LEU A 89 5.50 -12.77 -14.21
CA LEU A 89 6.65 -12.15 -14.88
C LEU A 89 6.59 -10.62 -14.77
N GLN A 90 7.60 -10.03 -14.10
CA GLN A 90 7.86 -8.59 -14.04
C GLN A 90 6.60 -7.70 -13.86
N PRO A 91 5.83 -7.88 -12.76
CA PRO A 91 4.67 -7.05 -12.47
C PRO A 91 5.04 -5.57 -12.29
N ALA A 92 4.06 -4.69 -12.45
CA ALA A 92 4.11 -3.37 -11.83
C ALA A 92 3.72 -3.54 -10.37
N ILE A 93 4.43 -2.91 -9.45
CA ILE A 93 4.16 -3.02 -8.01
C ILE A 93 3.73 -1.66 -7.48
N VAL A 94 2.55 -1.63 -6.86
CA VAL A 94 1.96 -0.43 -6.25
C VAL A 94 1.82 -0.66 -4.76
N GLY A 95 2.50 0.15 -3.96
CA GLY A 95 2.44 0.08 -2.50
C GLY A 95 1.88 1.36 -1.90
N HIS A 96 0.95 1.23 -0.94
CA HIS A 96 0.43 2.35 -0.15
C HIS A 96 0.88 2.25 1.30
N SER A 97 1.39 3.35 1.87
CA SER A 97 1.80 3.43 3.27
C SER A 97 2.83 2.36 3.64
N MET A 98 2.57 1.47 4.60
CA MET A 98 3.38 0.26 4.85
C MET A 98 3.69 -0.51 3.55
N GLY A 99 2.71 -0.66 2.67
CA GLY A 99 2.88 -1.28 1.36
C GLY A 99 3.93 -0.61 0.49
N SER A 100 4.14 0.71 0.62
CA SER A 100 5.18 1.42 -0.11
C SER A 100 6.59 1.07 0.41
N LEU A 101 6.75 0.83 1.72
CA LEU A 101 8.00 0.32 2.27
C LEU A 101 8.30 -1.08 1.76
N ILE A 102 7.29 -1.94 1.73
CA ILE A 102 7.38 -3.32 1.21
C ILE A 102 7.80 -3.29 -0.26
N ALA A 103 7.12 -2.47 -1.07
CA ALA A 103 7.40 -2.33 -2.50
C ALA A 103 8.81 -1.78 -2.76
N LEU A 104 9.26 -0.79 -1.97
CA LEU A 104 10.60 -0.23 -2.08
C LEU A 104 11.69 -1.23 -1.64
N GLN A 105 11.48 -1.95 -0.54
CA GLN A 105 12.37 -3.01 -0.10
C GLN A 105 12.44 -4.15 -1.14
N PHE A 106 11.30 -4.52 -1.73
CA PHE A 106 11.23 -5.51 -2.80
C PHE A 106 12.04 -5.06 -4.02
N ALA A 107 11.80 -3.85 -4.52
CA ALA A 107 12.50 -3.32 -5.68
C ALA A 107 14.02 -3.22 -5.48
N ALA A 108 14.47 -2.93 -4.25
CA ALA A 108 15.89 -2.91 -3.90
C ALA A 108 16.53 -4.31 -3.80
N SER A 109 15.77 -5.31 -3.36
CA SER A 109 16.24 -6.70 -3.20
C SER A 109 16.16 -7.51 -4.49
N PHE A 110 15.16 -7.22 -5.34
CA PHE A 110 14.81 -7.98 -6.54
C PHE A 110 14.66 -7.06 -7.77
N PRO A 111 15.70 -6.28 -8.15
CA PRO A 111 15.57 -5.19 -9.13
C PRO A 111 15.15 -5.63 -10.53
N ASN A 112 15.28 -6.92 -10.87
CA ASN A 112 14.91 -7.48 -12.17
C ASN A 112 13.51 -8.15 -12.17
N GLN A 113 12.85 -8.23 -11.02
CA GLN A 113 11.58 -8.96 -10.83
C GLN A 113 10.34 -8.07 -10.96
N LEU A 114 10.47 -6.82 -11.40
CA LEU A 114 9.38 -5.88 -11.61
C LEU A 114 9.65 -5.01 -12.84
N ARG A 115 8.60 -4.48 -13.49
CA ARG A 115 8.75 -3.56 -14.64
C ARG A 115 8.65 -2.08 -14.25
N SER A 116 7.90 -1.78 -13.19
CA SER A 116 7.70 -0.42 -12.69
C SER A 116 7.23 -0.43 -11.23
N LEU A 117 7.41 0.71 -10.55
CA LEU A 117 7.16 0.86 -9.13
C LEU A 117 6.30 2.10 -8.86
N VAL A 118 5.30 1.98 -7.99
CA VAL A 118 4.54 3.12 -7.47
C VAL A 118 4.55 3.11 -5.95
N LEU A 119 4.95 4.23 -5.36
CA LEU A 119 5.03 4.43 -3.93
C LEU A 119 4.06 5.54 -3.50
N MET A 120 3.01 5.19 -2.79
CA MET A 120 1.98 6.12 -2.33
C MET A 120 2.11 6.37 -0.83
N GLY A 121 2.36 7.60 -0.41
CA GLY A 121 2.52 7.93 1.02
C GLY A 121 3.76 7.26 1.64
N THR A 122 4.90 7.33 0.94
CA THR A 122 6.15 6.70 1.36
C THR A 122 6.98 7.60 2.27
N SER A 123 7.77 7.01 3.17
CA SER A 123 8.74 7.72 4.01
C SER A 123 9.84 6.76 4.45
N ILE A 124 11.11 7.17 4.41
CA ILE A 124 12.22 6.41 5.01
C ILE A 124 13.03 7.32 5.93
N PRO A 125 13.16 6.99 7.23
CA PRO A 125 12.37 5.99 7.98
C PRO A 125 10.87 6.35 8.05
N MET A 126 10.03 5.43 8.55
CA MET A 126 8.61 5.67 8.81
C MET A 126 8.30 5.52 10.31
N PRO A 127 8.75 6.49 11.14
CA PRO A 127 8.52 6.41 12.58
C PRO A 127 7.03 6.49 12.89
N VAL A 128 6.60 5.72 13.89
CA VAL A 128 5.22 5.76 14.39
C VAL A 128 5.24 6.38 15.78
N SER A 129 4.34 7.33 16.03
CA SER A 129 4.28 8.02 17.32
C SER A 129 3.97 7.07 18.49
N ASP A 130 4.58 7.31 19.65
CA ASP A 130 4.33 6.51 20.86
C ASP A 130 2.83 6.45 21.24
N PRO A 131 2.03 7.53 21.17
CA PRO A 131 0.60 7.45 21.45
C PRO A 131 -0.11 6.44 20.56
N LEU A 132 0.17 6.44 19.26
CA LEU A 132 -0.45 5.52 18.30
C LEU A 132 0.01 4.07 18.55
N LEU A 133 1.31 3.84 18.73
CA LEU A 133 1.83 2.50 19.03
C LEU A 133 1.24 1.94 20.34
N ASN A 134 1.18 2.76 21.39
CA ASN A 134 0.65 2.35 22.69
C ASN A 134 -0.85 2.05 22.64
N ALA A 135 -1.62 2.84 21.89
CA ALA A 135 -3.05 2.59 21.69
C ALA A 135 -3.26 1.29 20.87
N ALA A 136 -2.48 1.09 19.80
CA ALA A 136 -2.55 -0.11 18.98
C ALA A 136 -2.17 -1.36 19.78
N GLN A 137 -1.12 -1.30 20.61
CA GLN A 137 -0.71 -2.40 21.49
C GLN A 137 -1.83 -2.83 22.44
N LYS A 138 -2.62 -1.87 22.94
CA LYS A 138 -3.76 -2.11 23.83
C LYS A 138 -5.04 -2.47 23.07
N ASN A 139 -5.00 -2.53 21.74
CA ASN A 139 -6.16 -2.66 20.86
C ASN A 139 -7.27 -1.65 21.23
N HIS A 140 -6.87 -0.42 21.57
CA HIS A 140 -7.76 0.66 21.94
C HIS A 140 -8.26 1.40 20.69
N HIS A 141 -9.53 1.80 20.66
CA HIS A 141 -10.13 2.44 19.50
C HIS A 141 -9.43 3.75 19.10
N ASP A 142 -8.79 4.45 20.05
CA ASP A 142 -7.95 5.61 19.77
C ASP A 142 -6.90 5.35 18.68
N ALA A 143 -6.38 4.13 18.54
CA ALA A 143 -5.45 3.79 17.45
C ALA A 143 -6.12 3.91 16.07
N ILE A 144 -7.38 3.51 15.97
CA ILE A 144 -8.21 3.60 14.77
C ILE A 144 -8.54 5.06 14.50
N ASP A 145 -8.99 5.80 15.52
CA ASP A 145 -9.34 7.21 15.39
C ASP A 145 -8.13 8.04 14.97
N MET A 146 -6.97 7.87 15.61
CA MET A 146 -5.73 8.57 15.23
C MET A 146 -5.31 8.21 13.81
N SER A 147 -5.24 6.92 13.47
CA SER A 147 -4.85 6.46 12.12
C SER A 147 -5.78 7.05 11.05
N ASN A 148 -7.09 7.02 11.30
CA ASN A 148 -8.08 7.48 10.34
C ASN A 148 -8.09 9.01 10.22
N ILE A 149 -8.05 9.75 11.33
CA ILE A 149 -8.05 11.23 11.32
C ILE A 149 -6.79 11.77 10.68
N TRP A 150 -5.61 11.25 11.06
CA TRP A 150 -4.32 11.72 10.52
C TRP A 150 -4.11 11.28 9.06
N SER A 151 -4.81 10.24 8.61
CA SER A 151 -4.78 9.84 7.20
C SER A 151 -5.57 10.76 6.28
N HIS A 152 -6.50 11.57 6.80
CA HIS A 152 -7.42 12.35 5.98
C HIS A 152 -7.10 13.85 6.00
N SER A 153 -7.13 14.49 4.82
CA SER A 153 -7.04 15.97 4.74
C SER A 153 -8.17 16.64 5.51
N ARG A 154 -7.98 17.92 5.88
CA ARG A 154 -9.02 18.68 6.61
C ARG A 154 -10.34 18.76 5.84
N ILE A 155 -10.28 18.84 4.52
CA ILE A 155 -11.47 18.90 3.66
C ILE A 155 -12.16 17.54 3.64
N ALA A 156 -11.41 16.44 3.51
CA ALA A 156 -11.99 15.09 3.52
C ALA A 156 -12.70 14.75 4.85
N GLN A 157 -12.27 15.34 5.96
CA GLN A 157 -12.95 15.19 7.26
C GLN A 157 -14.32 15.88 7.31
N LEU A 158 -14.58 16.87 6.45
CA LEU A 158 -15.88 17.55 6.33
C LEU A 158 -16.86 16.81 5.41
N GLY A 159 -16.41 15.79 4.69
CA GLY A 159 -17.19 15.04 3.70
C GLY A 159 -17.05 15.58 2.27
N GLY A 160 -18.05 15.32 1.42
CA GLY A 160 -18.08 15.82 0.04
C GLY A 160 -17.28 15.02 -0.97
N ASN A 161 -17.15 13.69 -0.78
CA ASN A 161 -16.52 12.84 -1.78
C ASN A 161 -17.28 12.90 -3.12
N GLU A 162 -16.56 13.06 -4.23
CA GLU A 162 -17.16 13.13 -5.57
C GLU A 162 -17.76 11.79 -6.02
N ASN A 163 -17.32 10.67 -5.45
CA ASN A 163 -17.90 9.36 -5.69
C ASN A 163 -19.16 9.14 -4.84
N PRO A 164 -20.31 8.89 -5.48
CA PRO A 164 -21.55 8.63 -4.77
C PRO A 164 -21.44 7.44 -3.81
N GLY A 165 -21.97 7.61 -2.59
CA GLY A 165 -22.07 6.55 -1.59
C GLY A 165 -20.77 6.27 -0.82
N VAL A 166 -19.71 7.06 -1.02
CA VAL A 166 -18.45 6.93 -0.29
C VAL A 166 -18.45 7.87 0.91
N SER A 167 -18.23 7.32 2.11
CA SER A 167 -17.90 8.09 3.31
C SER A 167 -16.43 7.91 3.64
N MET A 168 -15.65 8.99 3.56
CA MET A 168 -14.20 8.98 3.77
C MET A 168 -13.81 8.38 5.12
N LEU A 169 -14.20 9.05 6.20
CA LEU A 169 -13.85 8.63 7.55
C LEU A 169 -14.51 7.31 7.93
N MET A 170 -15.78 7.10 7.60
CA MET A 170 -16.47 5.86 8.03
C MET A 170 -15.91 4.63 7.34
N THR A 171 -15.52 4.73 6.06
CA THR A 171 -14.93 3.60 5.33
C THR A 171 -13.58 3.23 5.93
N GLY A 172 -12.71 4.22 6.18
CA GLY A 172 -11.40 3.98 6.81
C GLY A 172 -11.53 3.39 8.22
N GLN A 173 -12.44 3.94 9.04
CA GLN A 173 -12.70 3.43 10.38
C GLN A 173 -13.22 1.99 10.36
N ARG A 174 -14.24 1.68 9.55
CA ARG A 174 -14.80 0.32 9.48
C ARG A 174 -13.78 -0.70 9.00
N LEU A 175 -12.93 -0.32 8.05
CA LEU A 175 -11.88 -1.20 7.57
C LEU A 175 -10.87 -1.52 8.68
N LEU A 176 -10.37 -0.50 9.39
CA LEU A 176 -9.45 -0.69 10.52
C LEU A 176 -10.07 -1.50 11.66
N GLU A 177 -11.36 -1.31 11.96
CA GLU A 177 -12.08 -2.10 12.97
C GLU A 177 -12.30 -3.56 12.58
N SER A 178 -12.29 -3.86 11.28
CA SER A 178 -12.45 -5.23 10.79
C SER A 178 -11.16 -6.05 10.90
N ALA A 179 -10.02 -5.40 11.13
CA ALA A 179 -8.74 -6.06 11.30
C ALA A 179 -8.69 -6.86 12.61
N ASP A 180 -7.99 -8.00 12.58
CA ASP A 180 -7.73 -8.77 13.79
C ASP A 180 -6.88 -7.97 14.79
N LYS A 181 -7.11 -8.21 16.09
CA LYS A 181 -6.61 -7.37 17.21
C LYS A 181 -5.11 -7.03 17.18
N ASN A 182 -4.28 -7.93 16.66
CA ASN A 182 -2.83 -7.76 16.65
C ASN A 182 -2.28 -7.21 15.34
N VAL A 183 -3.09 -7.11 14.29
CA VAL A 183 -2.64 -6.75 12.94
C VAL A 183 -2.09 -5.33 12.91
N LEU A 184 -2.91 -4.35 13.31
CA LEU A 184 -2.51 -2.94 13.28
C LEU A 184 -1.27 -2.67 14.13
N PHE A 185 -1.17 -3.28 15.32
CA PHE A 185 0.01 -3.12 16.17
C PHE A 185 1.27 -3.73 15.55
N THR A 186 1.17 -4.94 15.00
CA THR A 186 2.30 -5.62 14.33
C THR A 186 2.80 -4.80 13.15
N ASP A 187 1.89 -4.31 12.31
CA ASP A 187 2.24 -3.54 11.11
C ASP A 187 2.90 -2.20 11.46
N LEU A 188 2.30 -1.43 12.38
CA LEU A 188 2.88 -0.17 12.84
C LEU A 188 4.25 -0.39 13.50
N THR A 189 4.41 -1.50 14.22
CA THR A 189 5.70 -1.90 14.78
C THR A 189 6.71 -2.23 13.69
N ALA A 190 6.30 -2.91 12.62
CA ALA A 190 7.15 -3.22 11.47
C ALA A 190 7.63 -1.93 10.76
N CYS A 191 6.73 -0.96 10.55
CA CYS A 191 7.07 0.36 10.03
C CYS A 191 8.05 1.10 10.95
N ASN A 192 7.75 1.16 12.25
CA ASN A 192 8.56 1.91 13.22
C ASN A 192 9.97 1.32 13.38
N LYS A 193 10.10 0.00 13.28
CA LYS A 193 11.39 -0.71 13.36
C LYS A 193 12.14 -0.75 12.03
N PHE A 194 11.55 -0.28 10.94
CA PHE A 194 12.21 -0.31 9.64
C PHE A 194 13.41 0.63 9.62
N THR A 195 14.61 0.04 9.65
CA THR A 195 15.90 0.75 9.63
C THR A 195 16.43 1.01 8.22
N GLY A 196 15.58 0.85 7.20
CA GLY A 196 15.92 1.20 5.83
C GLY A 196 16.43 2.63 5.75
N SER A 197 17.36 2.87 4.82
CA SER A 197 17.90 4.19 4.53
C SER A 197 17.60 4.58 3.09
N LEU A 198 17.90 5.83 2.73
CA LEU A 198 17.84 6.29 1.34
C LEU A 198 18.76 5.49 0.40
N GLU A 199 19.70 4.69 0.92
CA GLU A 199 20.50 3.77 0.10
C GLU A 199 19.66 2.64 -0.51
N LEU A 200 18.51 2.27 0.08
CA LEU A 200 17.59 1.32 -0.55
C LEU A 200 16.97 1.94 -1.81
N ALA A 201 16.55 3.20 -1.73
CA ALA A 201 15.98 3.93 -2.86
C ALA A 201 16.95 4.04 -4.05
N LYS A 202 18.25 4.21 -3.78
CA LYS A 202 19.29 4.25 -4.82
C LYS A 202 19.47 2.93 -5.58
N LYS A 203 19.04 1.80 -5.02
CA LYS A 203 19.12 0.48 -5.66
C LYS A 203 17.97 0.20 -6.62
N VAL A 204 16.92 1.03 -6.61
CA VAL A 204 15.78 0.86 -7.51
C VAL A 204 16.21 1.14 -8.94
N ALA A 205 16.02 0.14 -9.82
CA ALA A 205 16.50 0.17 -11.20
C ALA A 205 15.38 0.44 -12.23
N VAL A 206 14.12 0.49 -11.80
CA VAL A 206 12.94 0.64 -12.67
C VAL A 206 12.36 2.05 -12.61
N GLU A 207 11.58 2.42 -13.62
CA GLU A 207 10.80 3.66 -13.57
C GLU A 207 9.87 3.64 -12.35
N THR A 208 9.94 4.71 -11.56
CA THR A 208 9.17 4.85 -10.33
C THR A 208 8.30 6.10 -10.34
N LEU A 209 7.09 5.99 -9.78
CA LEU A 209 6.21 7.11 -9.46
C LEU A 209 6.04 7.20 -7.95
N VAL A 210 6.30 8.37 -7.38
CA VAL A 210 5.97 8.69 -5.98
C VAL A 210 4.73 9.59 -5.93
N LEU A 211 3.66 9.10 -5.30
CA LEU A 211 2.44 9.85 -5.05
C LEU A 211 2.43 10.41 -3.63
N ILE A 212 2.17 11.72 -3.54
CA ILE A 212 2.25 12.48 -2.28
C ILE A 212 0.92 13.18 -2.03
N GLY A 213 0.32 12.96 -0.85
CA GLY A 213 -0.79 13.76 -0.37
C GLY A 213 -0.27 15.02 0.29
N GLN A 214 -0.62 16.21 -0.22
CA GLN A 214 -0.06 17.48 0.30
C GLN A 214 -0.30 17.70 1.80
N GLN A 215 -1.38 17.14 2.35
CA GLN A 215 -1.81 17.27 3.74
C GLN A 215 -1.68 15.97 4.54
N ASP A 216 -0.83 15.05 4.08
CA ASP A 216 -0.55 13.79 4.77
C ASP A 216 0.09 14.04 6.15
N GLN A 217 -0.60 13.60 7.22
CA GLN A 217 -0.10 13.70 8.60
C GLN A 217 0.47 12.38 9.13
N MET A 218 0.30 11.27 8.40
CA MET A 218 0.90 9.98 8.73
C MET A 218 2.35 9.95 8.27
N THR A 219 2.58 10.33 7.02
CA THR A 219 3.91 10.41 6.41
C THR A 219 4.13 11.79 5.82
N ALA A 220 5.08 12.53 6.39
CA ALA A 220 5.30 13.92 5.98
C ALA A 220 5.67 14.00 4.48
N PRO A 221 5.04 14.87 3.67
CA PRO A 221 5.32 15.03 2.24
C PRO A 221 6.80 15.25 1.90
N VAL A 222 7.52 15.96 2.77
CA VAL A 222 8.96 16.21 2.63
C VAL A 222 9.75 14.90 2.64
N LYS A 223 9.35 13.91 3.45
CA LYS A 223 10.01 12.60 3.51
C LYS A 223 9.74 11.76 2.27
N ALA A 224 8.54 11.83 1.70
CA ALA A 224 8.26 11.20 0.42
C ALA A 224 9.12 11.81 -0.71
N LEU A 225 9.32 13.13 -0.70
CA LEU A 225 10.22 13.82 -1.64
C LEU A 225 11.69 13.41 -1.46
N GLU A 226 12.17 13.27 -0.22
CA GLU A 226 13.53 12.76 0.06
C GLU A 226 13.74 11.36 -0.55
N VAL A 227 12.75 10.46 -0.42
CA VAL A 227 12.78 9.13 -1.05
C VAL A 227 12.80 9.26 -2.57
N ALA A 228 11.91 10.07 -3.16
CA ALA A 228 11.83 10.25 -4.61
C ALA A 228 13.15 10.77 -5.21
N ASN A 229 13.80 11.74 -4.55
CA ASN A 229 15.08 12.30 -4.98
C ASN A 229 16.24 11.30 -4.91
N ALA A 230 16.12 10.25 -4.09
CA ALA A 230 17.13 9.20 -3.99
C ALA A 230 16.96 8.10 -5.06
N ILE A 231 15.80 8.00 -5.71
CA ILE A 231 15.53 7.01 -6.76
C ILE A 231 16.05 7.53 -8.11
N PRO A 232 16.89 6.77 -8.85
CA PRO A 232 17.53 7.25 -10.08
C PRO A 232 16.55 7.68 -11.19
N THR A 233 15.42 6.99 -11.32
CA THR A 233 14.41 7.27 -12.35
C THR A 233 13.04 7.39 -11.68
N CYS A 234 12.75 8.59 -11.18
CA CYS A 234 11.55 8.85 -10.40
C CYS A 234 10.77 10.05 -10.94
N ARG A 235 9.45 9.88 -11.10
CA ARG A 235 8.48 10.96 -11.23
C ARG A 235 7.79 11.19 -9.88
N VAL A 236 7.43 12.44 -9.60
CA VAL A 236 6.66 12.80 -8.41
C VAL A 236 5.36 13.44 -8.86
N GLN A 237 4.25 13.03 -8.24
CA GLN A 237 2.97 13.71 -8.39
C GLN A 237 2.36 13.98 -7.01
N THR A 238 2.10 15.26 -6.76
CA THR A 238 1.48 15.72 -5.51
C THR A 238 -0.02 15.94 -5.74
N LEU A 239 -0.84 15.35 -4.88
CA LEU A 239 -2.29 15.50 -4.85
C LEU A 239 -2.66 16.60 -3.86
N SER A 240 -3.45 17.58 -4.30
CA SER A 240 -3.85 18.74 -3.50
C SER A 240 -5.29 19.15 -3.80
N PRO A 241 -6.16 19.28 -2.77
CA PRO A 241 -5.95 18.83 -1.38
C PRO A 241 -6.02 17.29 -1.30
N CYS A 242 -5.16 16.67 -0.50
CA CYS A 242 -5.18 15.22 -0.25
C CYS A 242 -4.37 14.86 0.99
N GLY A 243 -4.87 13.96 1.84
CA GLY A 243 -4.13 13.34 2.93
C GLY A 243 -3.42 12.05 2.51
N HIS A 244 -3.10 11.21 3.50
CA HIS A 244 -2.51 9.88 3.32
C HIS A 244 -3.47 8.90 2.61
N ALA A 245 -4.78 9.05 2.82
CA ALA A 245 -5.84 8.18 2.30
C ALA A 245 -6.19 8.51 0.84
N MET A 246 -5.16 8.59 -0.03
CA MET A 246 -5.26 9.08 -1.41
C MET A 246 -6.28 8.30 -2.25
N LEU A 247 -6.34 6.97 -2.07
CA LEU A 247 -7.26 6.07 -2.78
C LEU A 247 -8.73 6.39 -2.53
N SER A 248 -9.04 6.92 -1.34
CA SER A 248 -10.40 7.35 -1.00
C SER A 248 -10.62 8.83 -1.29
N GLU A 249 -9.62 9.69 -1.09
CA GLU A 249 -9.78 11.15 -1.19
C GLU A 249 -9.76 11.63 -2.63
N GLN A 250 -8.84 11.10 -3.43
CA GLN A 250 -8.56 11.52 -4.80
C GLN A 250 -8.47 10.30 -5.75
N PRO A 251 -9.47 9.39 -5.75
CA PRO A 251 -9.40 8.12 -6.48
C PRO A 251 -9.16 8.29 -7.99
N ASN A 252 -9.77 9.31 -8.60
CA ASN A 252 -9.59 9.59 -10.03
C ASN A 252 -8.16 10.07 -10.32
N ALA A 253 -7.64 11.03 -9.54
CA ALA A 253 -6.28 11.52 -9.72
C ALA A 253 -5.22 10.46 -9.41
N VAL A 254 -5.47 9.58 -8.44
CA VAL A 254 -4.64 8.40 -8.20
C VAL A 254 -4.67 7.49 -9.42
N LEU A 255 -5.87 7.15 -9.92
CA LEU A 255 -6.00 6.28 -11.07
C LEU A 255 -5.30 6.86 -12.30
N ASP A 256 -5.53 8.12 -12.63
CA ASP A 256 -4.88 8.83 -13.74
C ASP A 256 -3.36 8.70 -13.62
N ALA A 257 -2.80 8.93 -12.43
CA ALA A 257 -1.37 8.79 -12.19
C ALA A 257 -0.87 7.35 -12.41
N LEU A 258 -1.60 6.36 -11.89
CA LEU A 258 -1.29 4.94 -12.06
C LEU A 258 -1.27 4.52 -13.54
N THR A 259 -2.19 5.03 -14.37
CA THR A 259 -2.22 4.71 -15.82
C THR A 259 -0.99 5.21 -16.58
N THR A 260 -0.24 6.17 -16.03
CA THR A 260 0.96 6.68 -16.69
C THR A 260 2.19 5.79 -16.55
N ILE A 261 2.12 4.72 -15.75
CA ILE A 261 3.29 3.90 -15.38
C ILE A 261 3.04 2.38 -15.30
N ILE A 262 1.77 1.95 -15.24
CA ILE A 262 1.40 0.52 -15.17
C ILE A 262 1.22 -0.10 -16.55
#